data_AF-A0A382ZKX6-F1
#
_entry.id   AF-A0A382ZKX6-F1
#
_cell.length_a   1.000
_cell.length_b   1.000
_cell.length_c   1.000
_cell.angle_alpha   90.00
_cell.angle_beta   90.00
_cell.angle_gamma   90.00
#
_symmetry.space_group_name_H-M   'P 1'
#
loop_
_entity.id
_entity.type
_entity.pdbx_description
1 polymer ?
#
loop_
_entity_poly.entity_id
_entity_poly.type
_entity_poly.pdbx_seq_one_letter_code
_entity_poly.pdbx_strand_id
1 'polypeptide(L)'
;MKRLVLPLLALLMVSGCSHRYYAEDLKSLSEADQGANMTVADDGTVTFTQGRLEISLRPMTDEELNRQFADYSSEGADSRNPYTFGNSTYFRSGETPQRFTVFRVSVSNYEYPKVYLDPTKVVITTSNGRKYYALTLDMLEIYYRRYILGGSGGNAPG
;
A
#
# COMPACT_ATOMS: atom_id res chain seq x y z
N MET A 1 40.19 -9.63 33.57
CA MET A 1 39.17 -10.10 32.60
C MET A 1 37.78 -9.46 32.81
N LYS A 2 37.35 -9.09 34.03
CA LYS A 2 36.03 -8.44 34.30
C LYS A 2 35.85 -7.00 33.75
N ARG A 3 36.91 -6.31 33.34
CA ARG A 3 36.86 -4.88 32.94
C ARG A 3 36.49 -4.62 31.47
N LEU A 4 36.47 -5.65 30.62
CA LEU A 4 36.13 -5.53 29.20
C LEU A 4 34.68 -5.94 28.86
N VAL A 5 33.97 -6.57 29.81
CA VAL A 5 32.60 -7.06 29.60
C VAL A 5 31.58 -5.90 29.64
N LEU A 6 31.84 -4.89 30.46
CA LEU A 6 30.96 -3.74 30.66
C LEU A 6 30.81 -2.82 29.42
N PRO A 7 31.88 -2.44 28.70
CA PRO A 7 31.73 -1.62 27.49
C PRO A 7 31.10 -2.39 26.32
N LEU A 8 31.30 -3.71 26.24
CA LEU A 8 30.70 -4.56 25.20
C LEU A 8 29.18 -4.70 25.40
N LEU A 9 28.71 -4.80 26.65
CA LEU A 9 27.28 -4.85 26.97
C LEU A 9 26.58 -3.51 26.69
N ALA A 10 27.28 -2.38 26.90
CA ALA A 10 26.77 -1.05 26.58
C ALA A 10 26.59 -0.82 25.07
N LEU A 11 27.49 -1.36 24.23
CA LEU A 11 27.41 -1.24 22.77
C LEU A 11 26.26 -2.06 22.16
N LEU A 12 25.90 -3.18 22.78
CA LEU A 12 24.73 -4.00 22.41
C LEU A 12 23.39 -3.34 22.75
N MET A 13 23.36 -2.40 23.70
CA MET A 13 22.14 -1.69 24.11
C MET A 13 21.81 -0.48 23.22
N VAL A 14 22.77 0.03 22.45
CA VAL A 14 22.57 1.21 21.56
C VAL A 14 22.27 0.79 20.11
N SER A 15 22.48 -0.47 19.76
CA SER A 15 22.24 -1.01 18.40
C SER A 15 20.78 -1.39 18.14
N GLY A 16 19.89 -1.19 19.11
CA GLY A 16 18.45 -1.42 18.98
C GLY A 16 17.70 -0.26 18.30
N CYS A 17 18.21 0.30 17.21
CA CYS A 17 17.39 1.18 16.36
C CYS A 17 16.40 0.29 15.60
N SER A 18 15.18 0.15 16.13
CA SER A 18 14.08 -0.52 15.44
C SER A 18 13.61 0.35 14.27
N HIS A 19 14.36 0.33 13.16
CA HIS A 19 13.91 0.96 11.93
C HIS A 19 12.74 0.13 11.37
N ARG A 20 11.56 0.76 11.24
CA ARG A 20 10.37 0.10 10.71
C ARG A 20 10.45 0.21 9.19
N TYR A 21 10.68 -0.92 8.54
CA TYR A 21 10.53 -1.02 7.09
C TYR A 21 9.04 -0.95 6.76
N TYR A 22 8.61 0.19 6.24
CA TYR A 22 7.35 0.28 5.52
C TYR A 22 7.60 -0.04 4.05
N ALA A 23 6.56 -0.42 3.33
CA ALA A 23 6.65 -0.45 1.88
C ALA A 23 6.89 0.99 1.41
N GLU A 24 7.95 1.21 0.65
CA GLU A 24 8.13 2.46 -0.10
C GLU A 24 7.15 2.51 -1.28
N ASP A 25 7.06 3.68 -1.92
CA ASP A 25 6.24 3.85 -3.11
C ASP A 25 6.54 2.79 -4.16
N LEU A 26 5.49 2.09 -4.57
CA LEU A 26 5.62 1.03 -5.56
C LEU A 26 5.94 1.63 -6.92
N LYS A 27 7.01 1.12 -7.52
CA LYS A 27 7.41 1.45 -8.89
C LYS A 27 7.20 0.24 -9.79
N SER A 28 6.71 0.51 -11.00
CA SER A 28 6.67 -0.51 -12.04
C SER A 28 8.07 -0.96 -12.42
N LEU A 29 8.18 -2.21 -12.87
CA LEU A 29 9.39 -2.66 -13.55
C LEU A 29 9.53 -1.93 -14.90
N SER A 30 10.74 -1.94 -15.46
CA SER A 30 10.99 -1.37 -16.78
C SER A 30 10.14 -2.10 -17.83
N GLU A 31 9.80 -1.42 -18.94
CA GLU A 31 9.03 -2.04 -20.03
C GLU A 31 9.72 -3.30 -20.59
N ALA A 32 11.06 -3.33 -20.60
CA ALA A 32 11.84 -4.50 -21.01
C ALA A 32 11.69 -5.71 -20.08
N ASP A 33 11.35 -5.47 -18.81
CA ASP A 33 11.09 -6.50 -17.80
C ASP A 33 9.60 -6.87 -17.72
N GLN A 34 8.72 -6.17 -18.44
CA GLN A 34 7.30 -6.51 -18.53
C GLN A 34 7.05 -7.65 -19.54
N GLY A 35 5.87 -8.26 -19.44
CA GLY A 35 5.44 -9.28 -20.37
C GLY A 35 5.12 -8.73 -21.77
N ALA A 36 4.88 -9.62 -22.72
CA ALA A 36 4.43 -9.22 -24.06
C ALA A 36 3.14 -8.40 -24.01
N ASN A 37 3.05 -7.43 -24.92
CA ASN A 37 1.93 -6.49 -25.05
C ASN A 37 1.67 -5.59 -23.82
N MET A 38 2.70 -5.35 -23.01
CA MET A 38 2.64 -4.41 -21.90
C MET A 38 3.45 -3.16 -22.22
N THR A 39 2.90 -1.99 -21.93
CA THR A 39 3.60 -0.71 -21.97
C THR A 39 3.59 -0.07 -20.59
N VAL A 40 4.59 0.75 -20.29
CA VAL A 40 4.73 1.43 -19.00
C VAL A 40 4.73 2.93 -19.23
N ALA A 41 3.77 3.63 -18.62
CA ALA A 41 3.70 5.09 -18.66
C ALA A 41 4.62 5.73 -17.61
N ASP A 42 4.91 7.03 -17.78
CA ASP A 42 5.80 7.80 -16.88
C ASP A 42 5.30 7.85 -15.43
N ASP A 43 3.98 7.72 -15.23
CA ASP A 43 3.34 7.68 -13.91
C ASP A 43 3.36 6.28 -13.26
N GLY A 44 4.03 5.31 -13.87
CA GLY A 44 4.11 3.92 -13.42
C GLY A 44 2.89 3.07 -13.78
N THR A 45 1.95 3.58 -14.58
CA THR A 45 0.82 2.79 -15.08
C THR A 45 1.32 1.74 -16.06
N VAL A 46 1.01 0.48 -15.81
CA VAL A 46 1.27 -0.62 -16.73
C VAL A 46 0.00 -0.93 -17.50
N THR A 47 0.05 -0.87 -18.82
CA THR A 47 -1.09 -1.13 -19.70
C THR A 47 -0.84 -2.38 -20.52
N PHE A 48 -1.71 -3.37 -20.38
CA PHE A 48 -1.78 -4.54 -21.26
C PHE A 48 -2.77 -4.28 -22.39
N THR A 49 -2.34 -4.54 -23.63
CA THR A 49 -3.17 -4.34 -24.82
C THR A 49 -3.30 -5.62 -25.64
N GLN A 50 -4.53 -6.02 -25.97
CA GLN A 50 -4.79 -7.13 -26.88
C GLN A 50 -5.91 -6.75 -27.85
N GLY A 51 -5.57 -6.50 -29.11
CA GLY A 51 -6.54 -5.93 -30.06
C GLY A 51 -7.01 -4.56 -29.56
N ARG A 52 -8.33 -4.39 -29.39
CA ARG A 52 -8.97 -3.21 -28.76
C ARG A 52 -9.45 -3.47 -27.33
N LEU A 53 -8.83 -4.42 -26.63
CA LEU A 53 -8.89 -4.56 -25.18
C LEU A 53 -7.65 -3.91 -24.57
N GLU A 54 -7.87 -3.03 -23.62
CA GLU A 54 -6.85 -2.38 -22.81
C GLU A 54 -7.17 -2.60 -21.33
N ILE A 55 -6.17 -3.07 -20.57
CA ILE A 55 -6.25 -3.21 -19.11
C ILE A 55 -5.06 -2.46 -18.52
N SER A 56 -5.34 -1.41 -17.77
CA SER A 56 -4.31 -0.59 -17.14
C SER A 56 -4.32 -0.79 -15.62
N LEU A 57 -3.13 -0.92 -15.04
CA LEU A 57 -2.91 -1.06 -13.61
C LEU A 57 -1.97 0.05 -13.15
N ARG A 58 -2.42 0.88 -12.21
CA ARG A 58 -1.63 1.99 -11.66
C ARG A 58 -1.52 1.87 -10.13
N PRO A 59 -0.31 1.90 -9.55
CA PRO A 59 -0.14 2.08 -8.11
C PRO A 59 -0.57 3.50 -7.71
N MET A 60 -1.35 3.63 -6.64
CA MET A 60 -1.82 4.92 -6.13
C MET A 60 -0.99 5.34 -4.92
N THR A 61 -0.49 6.58 -4.89
CA THR A 61 0.20 7.10 -3.70
C THR A 61 -0.77 7.61 -2.64
N ASP A 62 -0.33 7.68 -1.39
CA ASP A 62 -1.15 8.21 -0.30
C ASP A 62 -1.54 9.69 -0.56
N GLU A 63 -0.67 10.49 -1.17
CA GLU A 63 -0.96 11.88 -1.55
C GLU A 63 -2.06 11.97 -2.61
N GLU A 64 -2.05 11.09 -3.61
CA GLU A 64 -3.10 11.03 -4.63
C GLU A 64 -4.44 10.66 -4.01
N LEU A 65 -4.45 9.65 -3.15
CA LEU A 65 -5.65 9.20 -2.45
C LEU A 65 -6.15 10.27 -1.48
N ASN A 66 -5.27 10.94 -0.76
CA ASN A 66 -5.63 12.03 0.15
C ASN A 66 -6.24 13.22 -0.60
N ARG A 67 -5.72 13.55 -1.79
CA ARG A 67 -6.33 14.59 -2.64
C ARG A 67 -7.70 14.18 -3.17
N GLN A 68 -7.87 12.92 -3.55
CA GLN A 68 -9.16 12.41 -4.03
C GLN A 68 -10.22 12.37 -2.92
N PHE A 69 -9.81 12.11 -1.68
CA PHE A 69 -10.67 12.04 -0.49
C PHE A 69 -10.32 13.16 0.52
N ALA A 70 -10.19 14.38 0.03
CA ALA A 70 -9.72 15.53 0.82
C ALA A 70 -10.57 15.79 2.08
N ASP A 71 -11.90 15.69 1.96
CA ASP A 71 -12.84 15.90 3.06
C ASP A 71 -12.65 14.92 4.23
N TYR A 72 -12.00 13.77 3.98
CA TYR A 72 -11.78 12.72 4.97
C TYR A 72 -10.31 12.57 5.37
N SER A 73 -9.43 13.44 4.88
CA SER A 73 -7.97 13.30 5.04
C SER A 73 -7.33 14.41 5.88
N SER A 74 -8.11 15.35 6.41
CA SER A 74 -7.62 16.56 7.07
C SER A 74 -7.89 16.62 8.59
N GLU A 75 -8.54 15.60 9.15
CA GLU A 75 -8.99 15.56 10.56
C GLU A 75 -7.94 15.00 11.53
N GLY A 76 -6.66 14.96 11.14
CA GLY A 76 -5.57 14.46 11.97
C GLY A 76 -5.81 13.00 12.37
N ALA A 77 -5.70 12.72 13.67
CA ALA A 77 -5.96 11.40 14.28
C ALA A 77 -7.35 10.84 14.00
N ASP A 78 -8.31 11.71 13.63
CA ASP A 78 -9.69 11.31 13.34
C ASP A 78 -9.94 11.16 11.84
N SER A 79 -8.94 11.36 10.96
CA SER A 79 -9.09 11.22 9.50
C SER A 79 -9.75 9.91 9.08
N ARG A 80 -10.87 10.03 8.36
CA ARG A 80 -11.75 8.92 7.96
C ARG A 80 -11.50 8.43 6.53
N ASN A 81 -10.38 8.82 5.91
CA ASN A 81 -10.00 8.32 4.59
C ASN A 81 -10.01 6.78 4.64
N PRO A 82 -10.73 6.09 3.75
CA PRO A 82 -10.75 4.63 3.77
C PRO A 82 -9.36 4.06 3.45
N TYR A 83 -8.64 4.63 2.48
CA TYR A 83 -7.43 4.04 1.93
C TYR A 83 -6.15 4.34 2.71
N THR A 84 -6.09 5.50 3.37
CA THR A 84 -4.87 6.02 4.03
C THR A 84 -5.17 6.44 5.47
N PHE A 85 -4.16 6.89 6.21
CA PHE A 85 -4.33 7.56 7.50
C PHE A 85 -4.53 9.09 7.39
N GLY A 86 -4.79 9.61 6.19
CA GLY A 86 -4.93 11.05 5.96
C GLY A 86 -3.67 11.82 6.38
N ASN A 87 -3.84 12.93 7.09
CA ASN A 87 -2.77 13.71 7.71
C ASN A 87 -2.47 13.30 9.17
N SER A 88 -2.93 12.13 9.62
CA SER A 88 -2.60 11.62 10.96
C SER A 88 -1.13 11.22 11.04
N THR A 89 -0.49 11.46 12.19
CA THR A 89 0.90 11.05 12.43
C THR A 89 0.99 10.00 13.53
N TYR A 90 1.99 9.13 13.42
CA TYR A 90 2.35 8.16 14.46
C TYR A 90 3.03 8.89 15.62
N PHE A 91 2.50 8.75 16.84
CA PHE A 91 2.90 9.61 17.98
C PHE A 91 4.39 9.57 18.32
N ARG A 92 5.11 8.50 17.96
CA ARG A 92 6.54 8.32 18.31
C ARG A 92 7.51 8.73 17.20
N SER A 93 7.11 8.70 15.93
CA SER A 93 7.98 9.08 14.81
C SER A 93 7.56 10.38 14.13
N GLY A 94 6.32 10.83 14.31
CA GLY A 94 5.76 11.95 13.56
C GLY A 94 5.45 11.62 12.09
N GLU A 95 5.69 10.39 11.65
CA GLU A 95 5.44 9.93 10.28
C GLU A 95 4.03 9.36 10.15
N THR A 96 3.44 9.48 8.96
CA THR A 96 2.19 8.80 8.59
C THR A 96 2.55 7.48 7.91
N PRO A 97 2.32 6.31 8.53
CA PRO A 97 2.56 5.03 7.88
C PRO A 97 1.52 4.78 6.80
N GLN A 98 1.86 3.94 5.82
CA GLN A 98 0.92 3.49 4.81
C GLN A 98 -0.10 2.53 5.41
N ARG A 99 -1.39 2.74 5.13
CA ARG A 99 -2.47 1.85 5.59
C ARG A 99 -2.68 0.66 4.66
N PHE A 100 -2.85 0.94 3.37
CA PHE A 100 -3.07 -0.07 2.33
C PHE A 100 -2.20 0.22 1.11
N THR A 101 -1.85 -0.85 0.41
CA THR A 101 -1.33 -0.75 -0.95
C THR A 101 -2.51 -0.79 -1.91
N VAL A 102 -2.75 0.32 -2.62
CA VAL A 102 -3.91 0.47 -3.50
C VAL A 102 -3.46 0.53 -4.96
N PHE A 103 -4.14 -0.24 -5.79
CA PHE A 103 -3.98 -0.18 -7.24
C PHE A 103 -5.30 0.23 -7.88
N ARG A 104 -5.23 1.14 -8.84
CA ARG A 104 -6.36 1.46 -9.72
C ARG A 104 -6.28 0.60 -10.96
N VAL A 105 -7.34 -0.16 -11.21
CA VAL A 105 -7.51 -0.96 -12.41
C VAL A 105 -8.52 -0.28 -13.33
N SER A 106 -8.15 -0.10 -14.59
CA SER A 106 -9.03 0.38 -15.65
C SER A 106 -9.14 -0.69 -16.73
N VAL A 107 -10.36 -0.93 -17.23
CA VAL A 107 -10.62 -1.87 -18.32
C VAL A 107 -11.41 -1.17 -19.40
N SER A 108 -10.87 -1.17 -20.62
CA SER A 108 -11.49 -0.61 -21.82
C SER A 108 -11.57 -1.71 -22.88
N ASN A 109 -12.77 -2.04 -23.34
CA ASN A 109 -12.97 -3.19 -24.24
C ASN A 109 -13.94 -2.84 -25.37
N TYR A 110 -13.44 -2.79 -26.60
CA TYR A 110 -14.24 -2.55 -27.80
C TYR A 110 -14.23 -3.74 -28.78
N GLU A 111 -13.58 -4.84 -28.44
CA GLU A 111 -13.40 -5.99 -29.33
C GLU A 111 -14.15 -7.22 -28.86
N TYR A 112 -14.06 -7.52 -27.57
CA TYR A 112 -14.60 -8.76 -27.03
C TYR A 112 -16.02 -8.58 -26.51
N PRO A 113 -16.91 -9.58 -26.65
CA PRO A 113 -18.30 -9.47 -26.22
C PRO A 113 -18.43 -9.36 -24.69
N LYS A 114 -17.56 -10.05 -23.94
CA LYS A 114 -17.49 -9.99 -22.48
C LYS A 114 -16.06 -10.22 -22.02
N VAL A 115 -15.61 -9.40 -21.06
CA VAL A 115 -14.35 -9.56 -20.35
C VAL A 115 -14.67 -9.61 -18.87
N TYR A 116 -14.16 -10.64 -18.19
CA TYR A 116 -14.31 -10.79 -16.75
C TYR A 116 -12.94 -10.72 -16.11
N LEU A 117 -12.75 -9.70 -15.28
CA LEU A 117 -11.58 -9.56 -14.43
C LEU A 117 -11.99 -9.93 -13.00
N ASP A 118 -11.36 -10.96 -12.45
CA ASP A 118 -11.61 -11.41 -11.09
C ASP A 118 -10.61 -10.73 -10.13
N PRO A 119 -11.04 -9.73 -9.34
CA PRO A 119 -10.15 -9.00 -8.44
C PRO A 119 -9.60 -9.89 -7.31
N THR A 120 -10.26 -11.00 -6.99
CA THR A 120 -9.82 -11.91 -5.90
C THR A 120 -8.60 -12.74 -6.28
N LYS A 121 -8.30 -12.82 -7.59
CA LYS A 121 -7.13 -13.55 -8.11
C LYS A 121 -5.90 -12.67 -8.27
N VAL A 122 -6.00 -11.38 -7.96
CA VAL A 122 -4.86 -10.45 -8.01
C VAL A 122 -3.93 -10.74 -6.83
N VAL A 123 -2.64 -10.86 -7.13
CA VAL A 123 -1.60 -11.19 -6.16
C VAL A 123 -0.35 -10.35 -6.41
N ILE A 124 0.24 -9.84 -5.33
CA ILE A 124 1.57 -9.25 -5.34
C ILE A 124 2.55 -10.36 -4.97
N THR A 125 3.58 -10.56 -5.78
CA THR A 125 4.69 -11.47 -5.45
C THR A 125 5.94 -10.65 -5.22
N THR A 126 6.54 -10.77 -4.03
CA THR A 126 7.79 -10.08 -3.69
C THR A 126 9.00 -10.86 -4.17
N SER A 127 10.18 -10.22 -4.22
CA SER A 127 11.44 -10.84 -4.66
C SER A 127 11.85 -12.06 -3.83
N ASN A 128 11.45 -12.14 -2.56
CA ASN A 128 11.67 -13.31 -1.70
C ASN A 128 10.56 -14.38 -1.84
N GLY A 129 9.67 -14.27 -2.82
CA GLY A 129 8.64 -15.25 -3.14
C GLY A 129 7.37 -15.17 -2.27
N ARG A 130 7.24 -14.20 -1.36
CA ARG A 130 6.00 -14.02 -0.59
C ARG A 130 4.89 -13.52 -1.49
N LYS A 131 3.69 -14.02 -1.23
CA LYS A 131 2.48 -13.66 -1.95
C LYS A 131 1.53 -12.88 -1.04
N TYR A 132 1.07 -11.73 -1.50
CA TYR A 132 0.05 -10.91 -0.84
C TYR A 132 -1.18 -10.88 -1.74
N TYR A 133 -2.29 -11.40 -1.22
CA TYR A 133 -3.55 -11.48 -1.94
C TYR A 133 -4.33 -10.17 -1.81
N ALA A 134 -5.13 -9.87 -2.82
CA ALA A 134 -6.07 -8.76 -2.74
C ALA A 134 -7.02 -8.92 -1.54
N LEU A 135 -7.28 -7.81 -0.85
CA LEU A 135 -8.24 -7.78 0.26
C LEU A 135 -9.66 -7.93 -0.29
N THR A 136 -10.41 -8.89 0.23
CA THR A 136 -11.83 -9.06 -0.11
C THR A 136 -12.69 -8.08 0.69
N LEU A 137 -13.93 -7.89 0.26
CA LEU A 137 -14.89 -7.05 0.98
C LEU A 137 -15.09 -7.52 2.43
N ASP A 138 -15.15 -8.83 2.67
CA ASP A 138 -15.31 -9.40 4.02
C ASP A 138 -14.11 -9.06 4.92
N MET A 139 -12.89 -9.12 4.37
CA MET A 139 -11.66 -8.75 5.09
C MET A 139 -11.66 -7.25 5.43
N LEU A 140 -12.09 -6.41 4.48
CA LEU A 140 -12.23 -4.97 4.71
C LEU A 140 -13.31 -4.69 5.76
N GLU A 141 -14.45 -5.38 5.75
CA GLU A 141 -15.49 -5.23 6.77
C GLU A 141 -14.93 -5.54 8.16
N ILE A 142 -14.24 -6.67 8.32
CA ILE A 142 -13.61 -7.06 9.58
C ILE A 142 -12.59 -6.00 10.02
N TYR A 143 -11.78 -5.51 9.09
CA TYR A 143 -10.80 -4.46 9.37
C TYR A 143 -11.47 -3.16 9.84
N TYR A 144 -12.51 -2.69 9.15
CA TYR A 144 -13.18 -1.44 9.47
C TYR A 144 -14.11 -1.52 10.69
N ARG A 145 -14.59 -2.72 11.06
CA ARG A 145 -15.50 -2.91 12.20
C ARG A 145 -14.95 -2.32 13.51
N ARG A 146 -13.62 -2.34 13.70
CA ARG A 146 -12.97 -1.74 14.89
C ARG A 146 -13.10 -0.21 14.97
N TYR A 147 -13.20 0.45 13.81
CA TYR A 147 -13.30 1.91 13.72
C TYR A 147 -14.73 2.43 13.85
N ILE A 148 -15.73 1.55 13.72
CA ILE A 148 -17.16 1.90 13.85
C ILE A 148 -17.61 1.81 15.32
N LEU A 149 -17.01 0.93 16.12
CA LEU A 149 -17.56 0.52 17.43
C LEU A 149 -17.14 1.40 18.63
N GLY A 150 -16.62 2.61 18.42
CA GLY A 150 -16.28 3.53 19.54
C GLY A 150 -15.25 2.96 20.53
N GLY A 151 -14.48 1.94 20.14
CA GLY A 151 -13.35 1.45 20.91
C GLY A 151 -12.27 2.52 20.96
N SER A 152 -11.57 2.66 22.08
CA SER A 152 -10.62 3.72 22.42
C SER A 152 -9.37 3.85 21.52
N GLY A 153 -9.35 3.24 20.32
CA GLY A 153 -8.33 3.43 19.30
C GLY A 153 -8.91 4.32 18.21
N GLY A 154 -8.50 5.59 18.17
CA GLY A 154 -8.91 6.52 17.12
C GLY A 154 -8.52 6.03 15.71
N ASN A 155 -8.87 6.81 14.68
CA ASN A 155 -8.46 6.51 13.30
C ASN A 155 -6.94 6.63 13.08
N ALA A 156 -6.20 7.05 14.11
CA ALA A 156 -4.76 7.19 14.11
C ALA A 156 -4.03 5.86 13.86
N PRO A 157 -2.86 5.93 13.20
CA PRO A 157 -1.93 4.83 13.18
C PRO A 157 -1.34 4.70 14.59
N GLY A 158 -1.78 3.69 15.35
CA GLY A 158 -1.07 3.06 16.50
C GLY A 158 -0.55 3.94 17.62
#